data_AF-A0A7Y5LHN9-F1
#
_entry.id   AF-A0A7Y5LHN9-F1
#
_cell.length_a   1.000
_cell.length_b   1.000
_cell.length_c   1.000
_cell.angle_alpha   90.00
_cell.angle_beta   90.00
_cell.angle_gamma   90.00
#
_symmetry.space_group_name_H-M   'P 1'
#
loop_
_entity.id
_entity.type
_entity.pdbx_description
1 polymer ?
#
loop_
_entity_poly.entity_id
_entity_poly.type
_entity_poly.pdbx_seq_one_letter_code
_entity_poly.pdbx_strand_id
1 'polypeptide(L)'
;MSTPGDAVSLEEQIEQWRSYLRRRQAIHSVDVAELEDHLREQVAGLIAAGLSTDEAFLVAVKRMGNLDVLSREFAREHSNRLWRQLVLVPSDSGELQAPGRMDAIIVFCLAVAAALAVKVPEFFGRDLDKYAGFYMRNASFFVLPLLTSYFVWKRQLDIKTLRWLAVAFIVASVFANIYPFTANGHTEVLAALHLPIALWLMVGIAYAGGRWSQVAGRMDFIRFTGELFIYYVLIALGGLVLIGFIVTIFRAIGINAAPFIESWLVPCGAAGAVLVASWLVEAKQSVIENMAPVLTRLFTPMFAAVLIMFLGTLLWTGRGIDIARDVLIAFDLLLVVVIGLLLYSASARDPRLPPDAFDVLQVVLVVSALLADAVALSAIAARISEFGFSPNRVAALGENVILLVNLAWSAVLYTRFLRGRGSFASLERWQTSYVPVYAVWAAIVVIAFPPVFRYI
;
A
#
# COMPACT_ATOMS: atom_id res chain seq x y z
N MET A 1 -8.61 -28.21 -42.64
CA MET A 1 -7.97 -28.94 -41.51
C MET A 1 -7.70 -27.88 -40.45
N SER A 2 -8.62 -27.75 -39.50
CA SER A 2 -8.63 -26.68 -38.50
C SER A 2 -8.39 -27.32 -37.14
N THR A 3 -7.36 -26.89 -36.43
CA THR A 3 -6.96 -27.40 -35.11
C THR A 3 -8.05 -27.12 -34.05
N PRO A 4 -8.47 -28.12 -33.26
CA PRO A 4 -9.37 -27.92 -32.13
C PRO A 4 -8.55 -27.50 -30.90
N GLY A 5 -8.63 -26.24 -30.52
CA GLY A 5 -7.99 -25.71 -29.31
C GLY A 5 -9.03 -25.12 -28.37
N ASP A 6 -9.18 -25.76 -27.21
CA ASP A 6 -9.71 -25.26 -25.94
C ASP A 6 -11.08 -24.56 -25.92
N ALA A 7 -12.13 -25.25 -26.38
CA ALA A 7 -13.48 -25.03 -25.84
C ALA A 7 -13.63 -25.96 -24.62
N VAL A 8 -13.59 -25.40 -23.40
CA VAL A 8 -13.93 -26.14 -22.18
C VAL A 8 -15.35 -26.68 -22.38
N SER A 9 -15.52 -28.00 -22.31
CA SER A 9 -16.82 -28.63 -22.58
C SER A 9 -17.87 -28.04 -21.63
N LEU A 10 -19.07 -27.76 -22.13
CA LEU A 10 -20.21 -27.30 -21.30
C LEU A 10 -20.38 -28.17 -20.04
N GLU A 11 -20.10 -29.46 -20.18
CA GLU A 11 -20.19 -30.43 -19.08
C GLU A 11 -19.14 -30.19 -17.99
N GLU A 12 -17.93 -29.76 -18.36
CA GLU A 12 -16.89 -29.39 -17.39
C GLU A 12 -17.27 -28.10 -16.65
N GLN A 13 -17.90 -27.15 -17.33
CA GLN A 13 -18.39 -25.91 -16.72
C GLN A 13 -19.55 -26.16 -15.74
N ILE A 14 -20.48 -27.04 -16.11
CA ILE A 14 -21.58 -27.48 -15.25
C ILE A 14 -21.04 -28.24 -14.02
N GLU A 15 -20.06 -29.13 -14.20
CA GLU A 15 -19.47 -29.88 -13.08
C GLU A 15 -18.72 -28.98 -12.08
N GLN A 16 -18.01 -27.96 -12.57
CA GLN A 16 -17.36 -26.95 -11.72
C GLN A 16 -18.39 -26.12 -10.94
N TRP A 17 -19.48 -25.72 -11.58
CA TRP A 17 -20.59 -25.00 -10.94
C TRP A 17 -21.29 -25.86 -9.87
N ARG A 18 -21.60 -27.12 -10.17
CA ARG A 18 -22.18 -28.11 -9.24
C ARG A 18 -21.27 -28.33 -8.02
N SER A 19 -19.97 -28.52 -8.27
CA SER A 19 -18.95 -28.68 -7.23
C SER A 19 -18.77 -27.43 -6.35
N TYR A 20 -19.03 -26.25 -6.89
CA TYR A 20 -19.03 -25.00 -6.12
C TYR A 20 -20.25 -24.89 -5.20
N LEU A 21 -21.46 -25.19 -5.71
CA LEU A 21 -22.69 -25.15 -4.92
C LEU A 21 -22.70 -26.17 -3.77
N ARG A 22 -22.26 -27.41 -4.04
CA ARG A 22 -22.14 -28.47 -3.02
C ARG A 22 -21.15 -28.15 -1.89
N ARG A 23 -20.14 -27.32 -2.16
CA ARG A 23 -19.11 -26.95 -1.16
C ARG A 23 -19.53 -25.80 -0.24
N ARG A 24 -20.44 -24.92 -0.67
CA ARG A 24 -20.84 -23.72 0.10
C ARG A 24 -22.20 -23.81 0.80
N GLN A 25 -23.01 -24.84 0.55
CA GLN A 25 -24.24 -25.08 1.32
C GLN A 25 -24.48 -26.56 1.66
N ALA A 26 -25.10 -26.77 2.83
CA ALA A 26 -25.88 -27.95 3.14
C ALA A 26 -27.24 -27.92 2.39
N ILE A 27 -27.21 -27.73 1.07
CA ILE A 27 -28.37 -27.92 0.18
C ILE A 27 -28.54 -29.43 0.00
N HIS A 28 -29.77 -29.94 0.09
CA HIS A 28 -30.07 -31.32 -0.22
C HIS A 28 -29.76 -31.59 -1.71
N SER A 29 -29.21 -32.77 -2.03
CA SER A 29 -28.81 -33.14 -3.40
C SER A 29 -29.91 -32.98 -4.46
N VAL A 30 -31.18 -32.92 -4.02
CA VAL A 30 -32.38 -32.75 -4.83
C VAL A 30 -32.47 -31.32 -5.41
N ASP A 31 -32.15 -30.27 -4.65
CA ASP A 31 -32.31 -28.89 -5.13
C ASP A 31 -31.18 -28.50 -6.12
N VAL A 32 -30.02 -29.16 -6.06
CA VAL A 32 -28.93 -28.95 -7.02
C VAL A 32 -29.27 -29.52 -8.40
N ALA A 33 -29.99 -30.64 -8.45
CA ALA A 33 -30.42 -31.25 -9.71
C ALA A 33 -31.47 -30.37 -10.42
N GLU A 34 -32.43 -29.82 -9.67
CA GLU A 34 -33.45 -28.91 -10.20
C GLU A 34 -32.84 -27.60 -10.74
N LEU A 35 -31.87 -27.03 -10.02
CA LEU A 35 -31.14 -25.85 -10.49
C LEU A 35 -30.29 -26.14 -11.74
N GLU A 36 -29.73 -27.34 -11.85
CA GLU A 36 -28.97 -27.74 -13.03
C GLU A 36 -29.87 -27.88 -14.26
N ASP A 37 -31.05 -28.49 -14.10
CA ASP A 37 -32.02 -28.63 -15.20
C ASP A 37 -32.44 -27.25 -15.73
N HIS A 38 -32.73 -26.29 -14.83
CA HIS A 38 -33.01 -24.91 -15.20
C HIS A 38 -31.83 -24.22 -15.89
N LEU A 39 -30.60 -24.48 -15.46
CA LEU A 39 -29.40 -23.94 -16.09
C LEU A 39 -29.27 -24.47 -17.52
N ARG A 40 -29.42 -25.79 -17.72
CA ARG A 40 -29.33 -26.42 -19.04
C ARG A 40 -30.41 -25.92 -19.99
N GLU A 41 -31.63 -25.72 -19.51
CA GLU A 41 -32.73 -25.16 -20.31
C GLU A 41 -32.44 -23.73 -20.79
N GLN A 42 -31.95 -22.86 -19.89
CA GLN A 42 -31.57 -21.49 -20.25
C GLN A 42 -30.39 -21.46 -21.25
N VAL A 43 -29.39 -22.31 -21.06
CA VAL A 43 -28.24 -22.43 -21.98
C VAL A 43 -28.73 -22.88 -23.35
N ALA A 44 -29.57 -23.91 -23.43
CA ALA A 44 -30.11 -24.40 -24.69
C ALA A 44 -30.91 -23.31 -25.45
N GLY A 45 -31.73 -22.54 -24.73
CA GLY A 45 -32.47 -21.41 -25.31
C GLY A 45 -31.57 -20.28 -25.85
N LEU A 46 -30.45 -20.01 -25.18
CA LEU A 46 -29.48 -19.00 -25.61
C LEU A 46 -28.62 -19.47 -26.78
N ILE A 47 -28.25 -20.76 -26.82
CA ILE A 47 -27.59 -21.36 -28.00
C ILE A 47 -28.52 -21.31 -29.22
N ALA A 48 -29.80 -21.64 -29.03
CA ALA A 48 -30.80 -21.54 -30.10
C ALA A 48 -30.98 -20.09 -30.59
N ALA A 49 -30.72 -19.09 -29.74
CA ALA A 49 -30.71 -17.68 -30.08
C ALA A 49 -29.38 -17.19 -30.72
N GLY A 50 -28.43 -18.09 -30.96
CA GLY A 50 -27.18 -17.83 -31.68
C GLY A 50 -25.97 -17.49 -30.82
N LEU A 51 -26.03 -17.66 -29.49
CA LEU A 51 -24.87 -17.49 -28.61
C LEU A 51 -23.94 -18.70 -28.69
N SER A 52 -22.63 -18.49 -28.52
CA SER A 52 -21.69 -19.58 -28.30
C SER A 52 -21.96 -20.27 -26.96
N THR A 53 -21.56 -21.54 -26.83
CA THR A 53 -21.79 -22.36 -25.64
C THR A 53 -21.31 -21.69 -24.35
N ASP A 54 -20.15 -21.05 -24.39
CA ASP A 54 -19.53 -20.36 -23.24
C ASP A 54 -20.29 -19.08 -22.86
N GLU A 55 -20.72 -18.30 -23.86
CA GLU A 55 -21.53 -17.10 -23.64
C GLU A 55 -22.92 -17.44 -23.10
N ALA A 56 -23.55 -18.48 -23.66
CA ALA A 56 -24.84 -18.98 -23.23
C ALA A 56 -24.80 -19.44 -21.76
N PHE A 57 -23.75 -20.16 -21.36
CA PHE A 57 -23.52 -20.58 -19.97
C PHE A 57 -23.40 -19.38 -19.03
N LEU A 58 -22.57 -18.39 -19.37
CA LEU A 58 -22.38 -17.19 -18.54
C LEU A 58 -23.65 -16.36 -18.37
N VAL A 59 -24.41 -16.16 -19.46
CA VAL A 59 -25.67 -15.43 -19.39
C VAL A 59 -26.71 -16.19 -18.59
N ALA A 60 -26.78 -17.52 -18.73
CA ALA A 60 -27.69 -18.37 -17.96
C ALA A 60 -27.39 -18.32 -16.46
N VAL A 61 -26.12 -18.51 -16.06
CA VAL A 61 -25.68 -18.41 -14.65
C VAL A 61 -25.98 -17.01 -14.08
N LYS A 62 -25.75 -15.94 -14.86
CA LYS A 62 -26.05 -14.57 -14.42
C LYS A 62 -27.55 -14.30 -14.26
N ARG A 63 -28.39 -14.85 -15.15
CA ARG A 63 -29.86 -14.73 -15.07
C ARG A 63 -30.42 -15.49 -13.88
N MET A 64 -29.92 -16.71 -13.63
CA MET A 64 -30.25 -17.48 -12.43
C MET A 64 -29.79 -16.73 -11.16
N GLY A 65 -28.64 -16.07 -11.19
CA GLY A 65 -28.11 -15.30 -10.07
C GLY A 65 -28.78 -13.97 -9.76
N ASN A 66 -29.79 -13.56 -10.53
CA ASN A 66 -30.65 -12.44 -10.15
C ASN A 66 -31.66 -12.83 -9.08
N LEU A 67 -31.89 -14.13 -8.88
CA LEU A 67 -32.81 -14.68 -7.88
C LEU A 67 -32.13 -15.03 -6.55
N ASP A 68 -30.79 -15.14 -6.50
CA ASP A 68 -30.10 -15.57 -5.29
C ASP A 68 -28.74 -14.87 -5.05
N VAL A 69 -28.41 -14.57 -3.79
CA VAL A 69 -27.24 -13.76 -3.40
C VAL A 69 -25.92 -14.51 -3.67
N LEU A 70 -25.92 -15.84 -3.57
CA LEU A 70 -24.75 -16.70 -3.77
C LEU A 70 -24.29 -16.79 -5.24
N SER A 71 -25.23 -16.81 -6.18
CA SER A 71 -24.94 -16.87 -7.61
C SER A 71 -24.36 -15.56 -8.16
N ARG A 72 -24.66 -14.42 -7.50
CA ARG A 72 -23.98 -13.13 -7.75
C ARG A 72 -22.53 -13.14 -7.29
N GLU A 73 -22.21 -13.82 -6.19
CA GLU A 73 -20.82 -13.98 -5.73
C GLU A 73 -20.02 -14.91 -6.65
N PHE A 74 -20.61 -16.03 -7.10
CA PHE A 74 -19.97 -16.93 -8.06
C PHE A 74 -19.72 -16.24 -9.41
N ALA A 75 -20.72 -15.53 -9.95
CA ALA A 75 -20.56 -14.79 -11.20
C ALA A 75 -19.47 -13.71 -11.08
N ARG A 76 -19.28 -13.06 -9.91
CA ARG A 76 -18.18 -12.11 -9.68
C ARG A 76 -16.81 -12.77 -9.56
N GLU A 77 -16.70 -13.88 -8.84
CA GLU A 77 -15.42 -14.59 -8.67
C GLU A 77 -14.97 -15.29 -9.97
N HIS A 78 -15.89 -15.84 -10.77
CA HIS A 78 -15.58 -16.61 -11.98
C HIS A 78 -15.50 -15.77 -13.27
N SER A 79 -16.26 -14.67 -13.37
CA SER A 79 -16.14 -13.75 -14.52
C SER A 79 -14.73 -13.18 -14.65
N ASN A 80 -14.02 -12.93 -13.55
CA ASN A 80 -12.63 -12.47 -13.58
C ASN A 80 -11.64 -13.50 -14.15
N ARG A 81 -11.94 -14.82 -14.06
CA ARG A 81 -11.07 -15.87 -14.62
C ARG A 81 -11.36 -16.12 -16.10
N LEU A 82 -12.63 -16.19 -16.49
CA LEU A 82 -13.03 -16.41 -17.88
C LEU A 82 -12.84 -15.16 -18.76
N TRP A 83 -12.99 -13.95 -18.20
CA TRP A 83 -12.62 -12.71 -18.90
C TRP A 83 -11.12 -12.66 -19.25
N ARG A 84 -10.25 -13.24 -18.40
CA ARG A 84 -8.81 -13.37 -18.72
C ARG A 84 -8.53 -14.34 -19.87
N GLN A 85 -9.38 -15.35 -20.09
CA GLN A 85 -9.26 -16.28 -21.23
C GLN A 85 -9.85 -15.69 -22.51
N LEU A 86 -10.97 -14.94 -22.42
CA LEU A 86 -11.63 -14.34 -23.59
C LEU A 86 -10.93 -13.08 -24.12
N VAL A 87 -10.17 -12.35 -23.29
CA VAL A 87 -9.40 -11.17 -23.72
C VAL A 87 -8.11 -11.52 -24.49
N LEU A 88 -7.76 -12.81 -24.60
CA LEU A 88 -6.58 -13.28 -25.35
C LEU A 88 -6.88 -13.74 -26.79
N VAL A 89 -8.12 -13.58 -27.28
CA VAL A 89 -8.40 -13.66 -28.73
C VAL A 89 -8.45 -12.23 -29.26
N PRO A 90 -7.46 -11.77 -30.05
CA PRO A 90 -7.55 -10.49 -30.73
C PRO A 90 -8.57 -10.65 -31.86
N SER A 91 -9.79 -10.15 -31.68
CA SER A 91 -10.71 -9.92 -32.79
C SER A 91 -10.40 -8.55 -33.39
N ASP A 92 -9.93 -8.55 -34.64
CA ASP A 92 -9.76 -7.37 -35.47
C ASP A 92 -11.12 -6.68 -35.67
N SER A 93 -11.44 -5.72 -34.81
CA SER A 93 -12.38 -4.65 -35.07
C SER A 93 -12.02 -3.47 -34.16
N GLY A 94 -11.59 -2.37 -34.78
CA GLY A 94 -11.28 -1.14 -34.07
C GLY A 94 -12.53 -0.61 -33.38
N GLU A 95 -12.48 -0.49 -32.05
CA GLU A 95 -13.25 0.42 -31.16
C GLU A 95 -13.41 -0.09 -29.70
N LEU A 96 -12.43 -0.81 -29.11
CA LEU A 96 -12.46 -1.17 -27.67
C LEU A 96 -11.08 -1.09 -26.96
N GLN A 97 -10.31 -0.01 -27.14
CA GLN A 97 -9.02 0.22 -26.43
C GLN A 97 -8.97 1.51 -25.56
N ALA A 98 -10.11 2.12 -25.23
CA ALA A 98 -10.14 3.48 -24.67
C ALA A 98 -9.79 3.67 -23.16
N PRO A 99 -10.06 2.75 -22.20
CA PRO A 99 -9.94 3.11 -20.77
C PRO A 99 -8.50 3.30 -20.28
N GLY A 100 -7.55 2.46 -20.73
CA GLY A 100 -6.16 2.50 -20.24
C GLY A 100 -5.30 3.62 -20.82
N ARG A 101 -5.60 4.04 -22.07
CA ARG A 101 -4.81 5.06 -22.78
C ARG A 101 -5.01 6.46 -22.20
N MET A 102 -6.25 6.82 -21.85
CA MET A 102 -6.54 8.14 -21.27
C MET A 102 -5.95 8.28 -19.87
N ASP A 103 -6.01 7.22 -19.05
CA ASP A 103 -5.34 7.18 -17.76
C ASP A 103 -3.83 7.39 -17.88
N ALA A 104 -3.18 6.70 -18.83
CA ALA A 104 -1.74 6.83 -19.07
C ALA A 104 -1.35 8.26 -19.47
N ILE A 105 -2.14 8.91 -20.34
CA ILE A 105 -1.91 10.32 -20.74
C ILE A 105 -2.04 11.25 -19.54
N ILE A 106 -3.11 11.10 -18.74
CA ILE A 106 -3.33 11.95 -17.56
C ILE A 106 -2.17 11.80 -16.58
N VAL A 107 -1.75 10.57 -16.30
CA VAL A 107 -0.64 10.29 -15.37
C VAL A 107 0.68 10.83 -15.92
N PHE A 108 0.94 10.70 -17.22
CA PHE A 108 2.10 11.31 -17.85
C PHE A 108 2.08 12.83 -17.69
N CYS A 109 0.96 13.49 -17.97
CA CYS A 109 0.81 14.93 -17.77
C CYS A 109 1.02 15.33 -16.29
N LEU A 110 0.51 14.54 -15.34
CA LEU A 110 0.73 14.79 -13.90
C LEU A 110 2.18 14.55 -13.48
N ALA A 111 2.87 13.56 -14.04
CA ALA A 111 4.28 13.32 -13.80
C ALA A 111 5.15 14.46 -14.33
N VAL A 112 4.84 14.99 -15.52
CA VAL A 112 5.46 16.20 -16.07
C VAL A 112 5.14 17.41 -15.19
N ALA A 113 3.89 17.57 -14.74
CA ALA A 113 3.51 18.65 -13.83
C ALA A 113 4.27 18.57 -12.49
N ALA A 114 4.50 17.36 -11.96
CA ALA A 114 5.29 17.15 -10.74
C ALA A 114 6.76 17.54 -10.96
N ALA A 115 7.36 17.15 -12.09
CA ALA A 115 8.71 17.57 -12.47
C ALA A 115 8.82 19.10 -12.60
N LEU A 116 7.84 19.74 -13.24
CA LEU A 116 7.77 21.19 -13.34
C LEU A 116 7.61 21.83 -11.94
N ALA A 117 6.76 21.28 -11.08
CA ALA A 117 6.54 21.78 -9.72
C ALA A 117 7.83 21.78 -8.88
N VAL A 118 8.69 20.77 -9.05
CA VAL A 118 10.04 20.75 -8.43
C VAL A 118 10.91 21.90 -8.93
N LYS A 119 10.77 22.31 -10.20
CA LYS A 119 11.54 23.40 -10.82
C LYS A 119 10.96 24.79 -10.61
N VAL A 120 9.68 24.91 -10.28
CA VAL A 120 9.02 26.20 -10.03
C VAL A 120 9.81 27.09 -9.04
N PRO A 121 10.30 26.60 -7.88
CA PRO A 121 11.01 27.47 -6.93
C PRO A 121 12.32 28.06 -7.45
N GLU A 122 13.02 27.38 -8.38
CA GLU A 122 14.26 27.89 -8.98
C GLU A 122 13.99 29.19 -9.77
N PHE A 123 12.84 29.30 -10.44
CA PHE A 123 12.43 30.54 -11.13
C PHE A 123 12.17 31.72 -10.18
N PHE A 124 11.97 31.45 -8.90
CA PHE A 124 11.84 32.47 -7.85
C PHE A 124 13.15 32.70 -7.08
N GLY A 125 14.29 32.24 -7.61
CA GLY A 125 15.61 32.42 -7.00
C GLY A 125 15.90 31.47 -5.84
N ARG A 126 15.12 30.40 -5.67
CA ARG A 126 15.38 29.35 -4.68
C ARG A 126 16.08 28.17 -5.32
N ASP A 127 17.38 28.31 -5.52
CA ASP A 127 18.25 27.23 -6.01
C ASP A 127 18.17 25.99 -5.10
N LEU A 128 18.14 24.80 -5.70
CA LEU A 128 18.00 23.54 -4.97
C LEU A 128 19.09 23.32 -3.91
N ASP A 129 20.35 23.64 -4.24
CA ASP A 129 21.49 23.43 -3.34
C ASP A 129 21.48 24.38 -2.14
N LYS A 130 21.19 25.67 -2.38
CA LYS A 130 21.20 26.70 -1.32
C LYS A 130 20.00 26.59 -0.39
N TYR A 131 18.87 26.10 -0.91
CA TYR A 131 17.60 26.02 -0.20
C TYR A 131 17.16 24.58 0.06
N ALA A 132 18.11 23.66 0.24
CA ALA A 132 17.84 22.24 0.45
C ALA A 132 16.77 21.98 1.55
N GLY A 133 16.84 22.68 2.69
CA GLY A 133 15.84 22.57 3.76
C GLY A 133 14.42 22.93 3.33
N PHE A 134 14.25 23.94 2.45
CA PHE A 134 12.96 24.27 1.85
C PHE A 134 12.45 23.14 0.95
N TYR A 135 13.32 22.59 0.10
CA TYR A 135 12.97 21.48 -0.79
C TYR A 135 12.61 20.21 -0.03
N MET A 136 13.38 19.85 1.01
CA MET A 136 13.11 18.68 1.85
C MET A 136 11.74 18.79 2.52
N ARG A 137 11.42 19.93 3.11
CA ARG A 137 10.15 20.16 3.80
C ARG A 137 8.96 20.28 2.85
N ASN A 138 9.18 20.69 1.60
CA ASN A 138 8.12 20.82 0.60
C ASN A 138 8.04 19.67 -0.40
N ALA A 139 8.90 18.65 -0.29
CA ALA A 139 8.98 17.53 -1.21
C ALA A 139 7.61 16.87 -1.46
N SER A 140 6.83 16.68 -0.40
CA SER A 140 5.47 16.13 -0.48
C SER A 140 4.51 16.97 -1.33
N PHE A 141 4.64 18.31 -1.30
CA PHE A 141 3.72 19.19 -2.03
C PHE A 141 3.97 19.21 -3.54
N PHE A 142 5.17 18.85 -3.99
CA PHE A 142 5.45 18.74 -5.43
C PHE A 142 4.75 17.54 -6.08
N VAL A 143 4.27 16.58 -5.29
CA VAL A 143 3.81 15.27 -5.78
C VAL A 143 2.43 14.87 -5.24
N LEU A 144 2.24 14.91 -3.90
CA LEU A 144 1.05 14.35 -3.26
C LEU A 144 -0.25 15.09 -3.62
N PRO A 145 -0.30 16.42 -3.80
CA PRO A 145 -1.49 17.08 -4.31
C PRO A 145 -1.89 16.61 -5.72
N LEU A 146 -0.91 16.35 -6.59
CA LEU A 146 -1.13 15.85 -7.96
C LEU A 146 -1.63 14.40 -7.93
N LEU A 147 -1.02 13.56 -7.11
CA LEU A 147 -1.47 12.18 -6.89
C LEU A 147 -2.89 12.14 -6.29
N THR A 148 -3.17 13.03 -5.33
CA THR A 148 -4.51 13.17 -4.74
C THR A 148 -5.52 13.60 -5.81
N SER A 149 -5.15 14.54 -6.67
CA SER A 149 -5.99 15.02 -7.78
C SER A 149 -6.29 13.90 -8.78
N TYR A 150 -5.32 13.02 -9.06
CA TYR A 150 -5.54 11.81 -9.86
C TYR A 150 -6.63 10.92 -9.25
N PHE A 151 -6.57 10.64 -7.94
CA PHE A 151 -7.59 9.83 -7.27
C PHE A 151 -8.94 10.54 -7.14
N VAL A 152 -8.96 11.86 -6.90
CA VAL A 152 -10.19 12.66 -6.91
C VAL A 152 -10.92 12.50 -8.25
N TRP A 153 -10.19 12.63 -9.36
CA TRP A 153 -10.72 12.44 -10.71
C TRP A 153 -11.17 10.98 -10.93
N LYS A 154 -10.33 10.01 -10.59
CA LYS A 154 -10.59 8.58 -10.84
C LYS A 154 -11.76 8.03 -10.04
N ARG A 155 -11.94 8.50 -8.80
CA ARG A 155 -12.99 8.05 -7.88
C ARG A 155 -14.23 8.94 -7.89
N GLN A 156 -14.22 10.04 -8.65
CA GLN A 156 -15.31 11.03 -8.74
C GLN A 156 -15.80 11.47 -7.35
N LEU A 157 -14.85 11.91 -6.52
CA LEU A 157 -15.15 12.28 -5.14
C LEU A 157 -16.11 13.47 -5.06
N ASP A 158 -16.94 13.48 -4.02
CA ASP A 158 -17.87 14.57 -3.77
C ASP A 158 -17.15 15.87 -3.40
N ILE A 159 -17.81 17.00 -3.66
CA ILE A 159 -17.23 18.33 -3.44
C ILE A 159 -16.86 18.60 -1.97
N LYS A 160 -17.54 17.96 -0.99
CA LYS A 160 -17.22 18.17 0.42
C LYS A 160 -15.89 17.50 0.77
N THR A 161 -15.69 16.27 0.31
CA THR A 161 -14.42 15.56 0.47
C THR A 161 -13.27 16.30 -0.21
N LEU A 162 -13.48 16.79 -1.45
CA LEU A 162 -12.47 17.59 -2.16
C LEU A 162 -12.08 18.86 -1.37
N ARG A 163 -13.05 19.61 -0.84
CA ARG A 163 -12.79 20.81 -0.03
C ARG A 163 -11.98 20.49 1.22
N TRP A 164 -12.31 19.40 1.91
CA TRP A 164 -11.56 18.97 3.10
C TRP A 164 -10.10 18.60 2.77
N LEU A 165 -9.89 17.84 1.69
CA LEU A 165 -8.54 17.50 1.22
C LEU A 165 -7.73 18.76 0.87
N ALA A 166 -8.34 19.70 0.14
CA ALA A 166 -7.69 20.97 -0.21
C ALA A 166 -7.30 21.78 1.03
N VAL A 167 -8.21 21.91 2.01
CA VAL A 167 -7.92 22.58 3.28
C VAL A 167 -6.77 21.89 4.02
N ALA A 168 -6.74 20.56 4.07
CA ALA A 168 -5.68 19.82 4.74
C ALA A 168 -4.30 20.10 4.12
N PHE A 169 -4.19 20.09 2.78
CA PHE A 169 -2.93 20.42 2.09
C PHE A 169 -2.52 21.87 2.31
N ILE A 170 -3.46 22.83 2.30
CA ILE A 170 -3.18 24.24 2.58
C ILE A 170 -2.66 24.41 4.01
N VAL A 171 -3.35 23.83 5.00
CA VAL A 171 -2.94 23.91 6.42
C VAL A 171 -1.56 23.30 6.62
N ALA A 172 -1.30 22.12 6.04
CA ALA A 172 0.02 21.50 6.06
C ALA A 172 1.09 22.39 5.40
N SER A 173 0.79 23.01 4.26
CA SER A 173 1.73 23.92 3.58
C SER A 173 2.04 25.17 4.41
N VAL A 174 1.03 25.73 5.09
CA VAL A 174 1.22 26.86 6.02
C VAL A 174 2.16 26.45 7.15
N PHE A 175 1.89 25.36 7.88
CA PHE A 175 2.75 24.95 8.99
C PHE A 175 4.15 24.53 8.53
N ALA A 176 4.26 23.95 7.34
CA ALA A 176 5.54 23.63 6.73
C ALA A 176 6.36 24.87 6.33
N ASN A 177 5.79 26.08 6.25
CA ASN A 177 6.53 27.25 5.75
C ASN A 177 6.46 28.48 6.65
N ILE A 178 5.57 28.51 7.64
CA ILE A 178 5.41 29.65 8.55
C ILE A 178 6.45 29.67 9.67
N TYR A 179 6.97 28.50 10.06
CA TYR A 179 7.89 28.41 11.19
C TYR A 179 9.32 28.85 10.83
N PRO A 180 9.98 29.65 11.70
CA PRO A 180 11.35 30.10 11.51
C PRO A 180 12.33 29.00 11.94
N PHE A 181 12.40 27.92 11.18
CA PHE A 181 13.30 26.80 11.47
C PHE A 181 14.77 27.25 11.50
N THR A 182 15.52 26.76 12.48
CA THR A 182 16.98 26.84 12.47
C THR A 182 17.48 25.93 11.36
N ALA A 183 18.37 26.44 10.50
CA ALA A 183 18.93 25.65 9.40
C ALA A 183 19.62 24.38 9.92
N ASN A 184 19.25 23.23 9.37
CA ASN A 184 19.70 21.89 9.82
C ASN A 184 19.29 21.52 11.26
N GLY A 185 18.30 22.24 11.79
CA GLY A 185 17.71 21.92 13.08
C GLY A 185 16.98 20.58 13.09
N HIS A 186 16.90 19.94 14.25
CA HIS A 186 16.17 18.71 14.48
C HIS A 186 14.68 18.84 14.15
N THR A 187 14.03 19.94 14.54
CA THR A 187 12.61 20.17 14.22
C THR A 187 12.36 20.34 12.71
N GLU A 188 13.30 20.90 11.95
CA GLU A 188 13.20 20.98 10.48
C GLU A 188 13.24 19.60 9.85
N VAL A 189 14.23 18.79 10.23
CA VAL A 189 14.39 17.42 9.72
C VAL A 189 13.19 16.56 10.11
N LEU A 190 12.73 16.65 11.37
CA LEU A 190 11.56 15.93 11.84
C LEU A 190 10.30 16.33 11.07
N ALA A 191 10.08 17.62 10.83
CA ALA A 191 8.96 18.08 10.03
C ALA A 191 9.02 17.54 8.59
N ALA A 192 10.20 17.56 7.96
CA ALA A 192 10.40 17.02 6.61
C ALA A 192 10.15 15.50 6.53
N LEU A 193 10.51 14.73 7.56
CA LEU A 193 10.28 13.28 7.61
C LEU A 193 8.83 12.91 7.92
N HIS A 194 8.15 13.64 8.80
CA HIS A 194 6.80 13.30 9.25
C HIS A 194 5.70 13.87 8.36
N LEU A 195 5.95 14.98 7.66
CA LEU A 195 4.96 15.58 6.78
C LEU A 195 4.46 14.65 5.66
N PRO A 196 5.33 13.89 4.93
CA PRO A 196 4.88 12.88 3.99
C PRO A 196 3.94 11.85 4.63
N ILE A 197 4.25 11.39 5.85
CA ILE A 197 3.46 10.39 6.59
C ILE A 197 2.07 10.94 6.93
N ALA A 198 2.00 12.18 7.41
CA ALA A 198 0.73 12.85 7.71
C ALA A 198 -0.13 13.05 6.44
N LEU A 199 0.47 13.52 5.35
CA LEU A 199 -0.22 13.76 4.08
C LEU A 199 -0.60 12.46 3.36
N TRP A 200 0.10 11.35 3.62
CA TRP A 200 -0.23 10.05 3.06
C TRP A 200 -1.65 9.60 3.44
N LEU A 201 -2.14 9.98 4.62
CA LEU A 201 -3.53 9.73 5.01
C LEU A 201 -4.53 10.40 4.07
N MET A 202 -4.24 11.63 3.61
CA MET A 202 -5.09 12.37 2.68
C MET A 202 -5.14 11.67 1.31
N VAL A 203 -3.98 11.19 0.84
CA VAL A 203 -3.89 10.35 -0.37
C VAL A 203 -4.73 9.08 -0.19
N GLY A 204 -4.68 8.44 0.98
CA GLY A 204 -5.45 7.23 1.27
C GLY A 204 -6.96 7.43 1.33
N ILE A 205 -7.41 8.54 1.90
CA ILE A 205 -8.82 8.93 1.88
C ILE A 205 -9.27 9.15 0.43
N ALA A 206 -8.46 9.84 -0.39
CA ALA A 206 -8.79 10.05 -1.79
C ALA A 206 -8.79 8.75 -2.60
N TYR A 207 -7.83 7.85 -2.33
CA TYR A 207 -7.70 6.54 -2.95
C TYR A 207 -8.92 5.64 -2.68
N ALA A 208 -9.31 5.51 -1.41
CA ALA A 208 -10.42 4.67 -0.99
C ALA A 208 -11.78 5.30 -1.32
N GLY A 209 -11.85 6.63 -1.37
CA GLY A 209 -13.08 7.40 -1.61
C GLY A 209 -14.16 7.05 -0.59
N GLY A 210 -15.39 6.85 -1.07
CA GLY A 210 -16.53 6.48 -0.22
C GLY A 210 -16.37 5.18 0.58
N ARG A 211 -15.35 4.35 0.27
CA ARG A 211 -15.04 3.11 0.99
C ARG A 211 -14.09 3.30 2.17
N TRP A 212 -13.63 4.52 2.45
CA TRP A 212 -12.70 4.77 3.57
C TRP A 212 -13.23 4.31 4.93
N SER A 213 -14.55 4.39 5.15
CA SER A 213 -15.18 3.90 6.38
C SER A 213 -15.18 2.36 6.50
N GLN A 214 -14.94 1.66 5.39
CA GLN A 214 -14.94 0.21 5.32
C GLN A 214 -13.54 -0.34 5.59
N VAL A 215 -13.45 -1.51 6.22
CA VAL A 215 -12.16 -2.20 6.44
C VAL A 215 -11.49 -2.51 5.10
N ALA A 216 -12.26 -3.03 4.13
CA ALA A 216 -11.75 -3.36 2.81
C ALA A 216 -11.14 -2.15 2.07
N GLY A 217 -11.78 -0.98 2.12
CA GLY A 217 -11.26 0.23 1.47
C GLY A 217 -9.93 0.70 2.06
N ARG A 218 -9.77 0.59 3.38
CA ARG A 218 -8.50 0.89 4.06
C ARG A 218 -7.44 -0.17 3.81
N MET A 219 -7.83 -1.44 3.75
CA MET A 219 -6.91 -2.53 3.41
C MET A 219 -6.38 -2.41 1.98
N ASP A 220 -7.24 -2.06 1.01
CA ASP A 220 -6.81 -1.81 -0.37
C ASP A 220 -5.79 -0.67 -0.44
N PHE A 221 -5.98 0.40 0.34
CA PHE A 221 -5.01 1.50 0.43
C PHE A 221 -3.67 1.06 1.01
N ILE A 222 -3.67 0.22 2.05
CA ILE A 222 -2.44 -0.33 2.63
C ILE A 222 -1.71 -1.19 1.60
N ARG A 223 -2.43 -2.06 0.88
CA ARG A 223 -1.87 -2.87 -0.20
C ARG A 223 -1.31 -1.99 -1.32
N PHE A 224 -2.07 -0.98 -1.76
CA PHE A 224 -1.62 0.01 -2.74
C PHE A 224 -0.33 0.69 -2.30
N THR A 225 -0.23 1.10 -1.03
CA THR A 225 0.96 1.75 -0.48
C THR A 225 2.18 0.82 -0.54
N GLY A 226 2.02 -0.44 -0.14
CA GLY A 226 3.11 -1.43 -0.19
C GLY A 226 3.54 -1.75 -1.62
N GLU A 227 2.60 -1.92 -2.54
CA GLU A 227 2.90 -2.17 -3.96
C GLU A 227 3.55 -0.95 -4.61
N LEU A 228 3.04 0.26 -4.34
CA LEU A 228 3.62 1.50 -4.80
C LEU A 228 5.08 1.63 -4.37
N PHE A 229 5.37 1.34 -3.10
CA PHE A 229 6.75 1.35 -2.60
C PHE A 229 7.65 0.40 -3.39
N ILE A 230 7.20 -0.82 -3.65
CA ILE A 230 7.96 -1.81 -4.44
C ILE A 230 8.20 -1.30 -5.86
N TYR A 231 7.16 -0.82 -6.55
CA TYR A 231 7.30 -0.29 -7.92
C TYR A 231 8.19 0.94 -7.98
N TYR A 232 8.07 1.84 -6.99
CA TYR A 232 8.93 3.00 -6.88
C TYR A 232 10.40 2.60 -6.71
N VAL A 233 10.70 1.63 -5.83
CA VAL A 233 12.06 1.11 -5.66
C VAL A 233 12.57 0.47 -6.95
N LEU A 234 11.76 -0.32 -7.66
CA LEU A 234 12.16 -0.91 -8.94
C LEU A 234 12.48 0.16 -10.00
N ILE A 235 11.66 1.20 -10.10
CA ILE A 235 11.91 2.34 -11.00
C ILE A 235 13.18 3.08 -10.57
N ALA A 236 13.39 3.31 -9.28
CA ALA A 236 14.57 3.97 -8.76
C ALA A 236 15.86 3.18 -9.03
N LEU A 237 15.83 1.85 -8.89
CA LEU A 237 16.96 0.97 -9.24
C LEU A 237 17.26 1.01 -10.75
N GLY A 238 16.23 0.97 -11.60
CA GLY A 238 16.40 1.16 -13.04
C GLY A 238 16.96 2.55 -13.38
N GLY A 239 16.50 3.58 -12.67
CA GLY A 239 17.02 4.95 -12.75
C GLY A 239 18.49 5.04 -12.33
N LEU A 240 18.90 4.33 -11.28
CA LEU A 240 20.30 4.29 -10.83
C LEU A 240 21.22 3.66 -11.88
N VAL A 241 20.78 2.56 -12.52
CA VAL A 241 21.51 1.94 -13.64
C VAL A 241 21.63 2.93 -14.81
N LEU A 242 20.54 3.61 -15.17
CA LEU A 242 20.54 4.64 -16.21
C LEU A 242 21.51 5.79 -15.88
N ILE A 243 21.52 6.27 -14.63
CA ILE A 243 22.47 7.27 -14.14
C ILE A 243 23.90 6.79 -14.33
N GLY A 244 24.21 5.53 -14.01
CA GLY A 244 25.53 4.94 -14.23
C GLY A 244 25.98 4.98 -15.69
N PHE A 245 25.07 4.68 -16.63
CA PHE A 245 25.34 4.81 -18.07
C PHE A 245 25.56 6.27 -18.48
N ILE A 246 24.70 7.20 -18.04
CA ILE A 246 24.85 8.63 -18.34
C ILE A 246 26.21 9.14 -17.87
N VAL A 247 26.58 8.86 -16.62
CA VAL A 247 27.88 9.27 -16.07
C VAL A 247 29.02 8.70 -16.90
N THR A 248 28.98 7.41 -17.24
CA THR A 248 30.05 6.74 -18.00
C THR A 248 30.18 7.30 -19.42
N ILE A 249 29.08 7.44 -20.15
CA ILE A 249 29.06 7.90 -21.55
C ILE A 249 29.53 9.36 -21.64
N PHE A 250 29.00 10.24 -20.80
CA PHE A 250 29.34 11.66 -20.85
C PHE A 250 30.77 11.92 -20.36
N ARG A 251 31.25 11.16 -19.37
CA ARG A 251 32.65 11.24 -18.93
C ARG A 251 33.61 10.80 -20.04
N ALA A 252 33.26 9.80 -20.84
CA ALA A 252 34.10 9.34 -21.95
C ALA A 252 34.32 10.43 -23.03
N ILE A 253 33.37 11.37 -23.18
CA ILE A 253 33.49 12.53 -24.09
C ILE A 253 33.92 13.81 -23.37
N GLY A 254 34.39 13.71 -22.12
CA GLY A 254 34.92 14.85 -21.36
C GLY A 254 33.87 15.78 -20.74
N ILE A 255 32.61 15.37 -20.62
CA ILE A 255 31.51 16.17 -20.06
C ILE A 255 31.13 15.66 -18.66
N ASN A 256 31.01 16.58 -17.68
CA ASN A 256 30.47 16.25 -16.36
C ASN A 256 28.93 16.31 -16.36
N ALA A 257 28.27 15.16 -16.27
CA ALA A 257 26.81 15.07 -16.23
C ALA A 257 26.19 15.31 -14.84
N ALA A 258 26.99 15.42 -13.77
CA ALA A 258 26.49 15.55 -12.39
C ALA A 258 25.50 16.72 -12.21
N PRO A 259 25.74 17.93 -12.74
CA PRO A 259 24.80 19.04 -12.57
C PRO A 259 23.41 18.76 -13.18
N PHE A 260 23.36 18.05 -14.32
CA PHE A 260 22.10 17.63 -14.92
C PHE A 260 21.41 16.56 -14.08
N ILE A 261 22.16 15.60 -13.54
CA ILE A 261 21.62 14.50 -12.76
C ILE A 261 21.02 15.02 -11.45
N GLU A 262 21.76 15.83 -10.70
CA GLU A 262 21.38 16.30 -9.37
C GLU A 262 20.26 17.34 -9.43
N SER A 263 20.29 18.25 -10.40
CA SER A 263 19.27 19.31 -10.46
C SER A 263 18.02 18.89 -11.25
N TRP A 264 18.14 18.06 -12.30
CA TRP A 264 17.01 17.70 -13.15
C TRP A 264 16.61 16.24 -13.00
N LEU A 265 17.50 15.31 -13.33
CA LEU A 265 17.10 13.91 -13.52
C LEU A 265 16.57 13.26 -12.23
N VAL A 266 17.28 13.42 -11.11
CA VAL A 266 16.93 12.79 -9.84
C VAL A 266 15.68 13.42 -9.22
N PRO A 267 15.59 14.75 -9.01
CA PRO A 267 14.42 15.35 -8.37
C PRO A 267 13.14 15.18 -9.20
N CYS A 268 13.22 15.45 -10.51
CA CYS A 268 12.07 15.32 -11.41
C CYS A 268 11.68 13.86 -11.64
N GLY A 269 12.68 12.97 -11.79
CA GLY A 269 12.48 11.54 -11.94
C GLY A 269 11.84 10.91 -10.71
N ALA A 270 12.31 11.26 -9.51
CA ALA A 270 11.73 10.83 -8.24
C ALA A 270 10.27 11.31 -8.10
N ALA A 271 10.00 12.59 -8.38
CA ALA A 271 8.64 13.13 -8.33
C ALA A 271 7.70 12.43 -9.33
N GLY A 272 8.10 12.32 -10.59
CA GLY A 272 7.31 11.65 -11.63
C GLY A 272 7.12 10.15 -11.39
N ALA A 273 8.12 9.47 -10.86
CA ALA A 273 8.07 8.04 -10.56
C ALA A 273 6.96 7.68 -9.56
N VAL A 274 6.63 8.55 -8.60
CA VAL A 274 5.50 8.33 -7.69
C VAL A 274 4.18 8.23 -8.45
N LEU A 275 3.95 9.12 -9.43
CA LEU A 275 2.71 9.14 -10.22
C LEU A 275 2.66 7.92 -11.16
N VAL A 276 3.76 7.64 -11.86
CA VAL A 276 3.85 6.50 -12.78
C VAL A 276 3.69 5.17 -12.03
N ALA A 277 4.36 4.99 -10.90
CA ALA A 277 4.22 3.79 -10.08
C ALA A 277 2.80 3.65 -9.53
N SER A 278 2.16 4.74 -9.11
CA SER A 278 0.76 4.72 -8.63
C SER A 278 -0.20 4.24 -9.72
N TRP A 279 -0.02 4.70 -10.95
CA TRP A 279 -0.80 4.25 -12.09
C TRP A 279 -0.54 2.78 -12.44
N LEU A 280 0.72 2.33 -12.42
CA LEU A 280 1.07 0.94 -12.67
C LEU A 280 0.39 0.00 -11.67
N VAL A 281 0.36 0.38 -10.39
CA VAL A 281 -0.33 -0.39 -9.34
C VAL A 281 -1.84 -0.47 -9.61
N GLU A 282 -2.49 0.66 -9.92
CA GLU A 282 -3.92 0.70 -10.23
C GLU A 282 -4.27 -0.11 -11.49
N ALA A 283 -3.47 0.00 -12.55
CA ALA A 283 -3.67 -0.76 -13.77
C ALA A 283 -3.50 -2.27 -13.52
N LYS A 284 -2.52 -2.66 -12.71
CA LYS A 284 -2.19 -4.07 -12.41
C LYS A 284 -3.17 -4.77 -11.48
N GLN A 285 -3.86 -4.06 -10.58
CA GLN A 285 -4.81 -4.68 -9.63
C GLN A 285 -5.88 -5.56 -10.32
N SER A 286 -6.07 -5.46 -11.64
CA SER A 286 -6.96 -6.30 -12.43
C SER A 286 -6.38 -7.65 -12.92
N VAL A 287 -5.05 -7.85 -12.98
CA VAL A 287 -4.45 -8.97 -13.78
C VAL A 287 -3.52 -9.94 -13.03
N ILE A 288 -2.82 -9.57 -11.95
CA ILE A 288 -1.73 -10.42 -11.42
C ILE A 288 -1.86 -10.67 -9.91
N GLU A 289 -1.47 -11.87 -9.47
CA GLU A 289 -1.31 -12.22 -8.04
C GLU A 289 -0.43 -11.20 -7.31
N ASN A 290 -0.92 -10.67 -6.18
CA ASN A 290 -0.25 -9.62 -5.43
C ASN A 290 1.16 -10.07 -5.01
N MET A 291 2.13 -9.15 -4.96
CA MET A 291 3.49 -9.45 -4.45
C MET A 291 3.52 -9.73 -2.94
N ALA A 292 2.39 -9.49 -2.27
CA ALA A 292 2.22 -9.60 -0.82
C ALA A 292 2.53 -10.96 -0.19
N PRO A 293 2.00 -12.08 -0.70
CA PRO A 293 2.31 -13.39 -0.17
C PRO A 293 3.80 -13.73 -0.34
N VAL A 294 4.42 -13.32 -1.45
CA VAL A 294 5.83 -13.64 -1.74
C VAL A 294 6.76 -12.90 -0.79
N LEU A 295 6.60 -11.57 -0.69
CA LEU A 295 7.45 -10.74 0.15
C LEU A 295 7.37 -11.16 1.63
N THR A 296 6.15 -11.39 2.11
CA THR A 296 5.95 -11.73 3.52
C THR A 296 6.46 -13.12 3.84
N ARG A 297 6.30 -14.12 2.96
CA ARG A 297 6.85 -15.46 3.19
C ARG A 297 8.37 -15.48 3.22
N LEU A 298 9.02 -14.57 2.48
CA LEU A 298 10.47 -14.44 2.49
C LEU A 298 10.98 -13.69 3.73
N PHE A 299 10.43 -12.50 4.00
CA PHE A 299 10.99 -11.58 4.99
C PHE A 299 10.50 -11.84 6.43
N THR A 300 9.24 -12.26 6.64
CA THR A 300 8.71 -12.55 7.99
C THR A 300 9.61 -13.50 8.80
N PRO A 301 10.00 -14.69 8.29
CA PRO A 301 10.85 -15.59 9.06
C PRO A 301 12.24 -15.00 9.35
N MET A 302 12.82 -14.26 8.40
CA MET A 302 14.12 -13.62 8.58
C MET A 302 14.07 -12.57 9.69
N PHE A 303 13.07 -11.68 9.67
CA PHE A 303 12.90 -10.64 10.70
C PHE A 303 12.57 -11.25 12.06
N ALA A 304 11.79 -12.33 12.12
CA ALA A 304 11.54 -13.05 13.36
C ALA A 304 12.85 -13.63 13.94
N ALA A 305 13.67 -14.26 13.10
CA ALA A 305 14.96 -14.80 13.51
C ALA A 305 15.92 -13.70 14.03
N VAL A 306 15.99 -12.56 13.34
CA VAL A 306 16.81 -11.41 13.75
C VAL A 306 16.35 -10.86 15.11
N LEU A 307 15.04 -10.67 15.31
CA LEU A 307 14.50 -10.18 16.58
C LEU A 307 14.75 -11.15 17.73
N ILE A 308 14.54 -12.45 17.51
CA ILE A 308 14.83 -13.48 18.53
C ILE A 308 16.32 -13.49 18.87
N MET A 309 17.19 -13.45 17.86
CA MET A 309 18.64 -13.42 18.06
C MET A 309 19.08 -12.16 18.82
N PHE A 310 18.51 -11.01 18.48
CA PHE A 310 18.75 -9.76 19.19
C PHE A 310 18.35 -9.87 20.67
N LEU A 311 17.11 -10.28 20.96
CA LEU A 311 16.61 -10.44 22.32
C LEU A 311 17.43 -11.47 23.11
N GLY A 312 17.78 -12.60 22.49
CA GLY A 312 18.62 -13.63 23.09
C GLY A 312 20.02 -13.13 23.43
N THR A 313 20.63 -12.33 22.53
CA THR A 313 21.95 -11.72 22.77
C THR A 313 21.89 -10.70 23.90
N LEU A 314 20.82 -9.91 23.99
CA LEU A 314 20.62 -8.94 25.06
C LEU A 314 20.50 -9.63 26.43
N LEU A 315 19.72 -10.71 26.50
CA LEU A 315 19.60 -11.53 27.71
C LEU A 315 20.91 -12.23 28.09
N TRP A 316 21.65 -12.75 27.11
CA TRP A 316 22.92 -13.45 27.33
C TRP A 316 24.03 -12.53 27.83
N THR A 317 24.15 -11.35 27.21
CA THR A 317 25.22 -10.40 27.55
C THR A 317 24.93 -9.60 28.80
N GLY A 318 23.65 -9.44 29.18
CA GLY A 318 23.21 -8.59 30.29
C GLY A 318 23.55 -7.11 30.11
N ARG A 319 24.05 -6.73 28.92
CA ARG A 319 24.37 -5.35 28.59
C ARG A 319 23.10 -4.67 28.08
N GLY A 320 22.79 -3.51 28.64
CA GLY A 320 21.76 -2.64 28.08
C GLY A 320 22.08 -2.22 26.65
N ILE A 321 21.08 -1.75 25.91
CA ILE A 321 21.31 -1.12 24.61
C ILE A 321 22.08 0.17 24.86
N ASP A 322 23.36 0.20 24.51
CA ASP A 322 24.12 1.45 24.49
C ASP A 322 23.68 2.23 23.25
N ILE A 323 22.69 3.09 23.46
CA ILE A 323 22.10 3.88 22.39
C ILE A 323 23.10 4.96 21.98
N ALA A 324 23.93 4.64 20.99
CA ALA A 324 24.30 5.67 20.03
C ALA A 324 23.04 6.09 19.26
N ARG A 325 22.95 7.36 18.87
CA ARG A 325 21.78 7.95 18.20
C ARG A 325 21.29 7.13 16.99
N ASP A 326 22.22 6.47 16.30
CA ASP A 326 21.95 5.68 15.09
C ASP A 326 21.25 4.34 15.39
N VAL A 327 21.39 3.82 16.61
CA VAL A 327 20.80 2.53 17.02
C VAL A 327 19.30 2.66 17.20
N LEU A 328 18.81 3.76 17.81
CA LEU A 328 17.36 3.98 17.98
C LEU A 328 16.64 4.09 16.63
N ILE A 329 17.20 4.85 15.69
CA ILE A 329 16.62 5.02 14.36
C ILE A 329 16.52 3.66 13.63
N ALA A 330 17.53 2.81 13.79
CA ALA A 330 17.50 1.46 13.23
C ALA A 330 16.43 0.58 13.88
N PHE A 331 16.19 0.71 15.20
CA PHE A 331 15.11 0.01 15.89
C PHE A 331 13.73 0.49 15.46
N ASP A 332 13.52 1.81 15.37
CA ASP A 332 12.24 2.37 14.92
C ASP A 332 11.93 1.89 13.50
N LEU A 333 12.91 1.97 12.59
CA LEU A 333 12.78 1.43 11.23
C LEU A 333 12.47 -0.08 11.24
N LEU A 334 13.15 -0.87 12.09
CA LEU A 334 12.89 -2.30 12.23
C LEU A 334 11.43 -2.56 12.64
N LEU A 335 10.90 -1.85 13.64
CA LEU A 335 9.52 -2.00 14.09
C LEU A 335 8.50 -1.58 13.03
N VAL A 336 8.77 -0.48 12.31
CA VAL A 336 7.94 -0.04 11.18
C VAL A 336 7.90 -1.12 10.09
N VAL A 337 9.04 -1.76 9.78
CA VAL A 337 9.08 -2.89 8.83
C VAL A 337 8.29 -4.08 9.35
N VAL A 338 8.37 -4.42 10.63
CA VAL A 338 7.58 -5.51 11.23
C VAL A 338 6.09 -5.25 11.09
N ILE A 339 5.62 -4.03 11.37
CA ILE A 339 4.22 -3.67 11.17
C ILE A 339 3.85 -3.75 9.69
N GLY A 340 4.72 -3.29 8.79
CA GLY A 340 4.55 -3.45 7.36
C GLY A 340 4.37 -4.92 6.97
N LEU A 341 5.22 -5.82 7.47
CA LEU A 341 5.12 -7.26 7.23
C LEU A 341 3.81 -7.84 7.79
N LEU A 342 3.43 -7.46 9.02
CA LEU A 342 2.16 -7.89 9.63
C LEU A 342 0.96 -7.47 8.79
N LEU A 343 0.90 -6.21 8.37
CA LEU A 343 -0.14 -5.66 7.51
C LEU A 343 -0.19 -6.37 6.16
N TYR A 344 0.97 -6.59 5.54
CA TYR A 344 1.06 -7.18 4.21
C TYR A 344 0.70 -8.67 4.25
N SER A 345 1.10 -9.39 5.30
CA SER A 345 0.67 -10.76 5.56
C SER A 345 -0.83 -10.85 5.80
N ALA A 346 -1.39 -9.94 6.59
CA ALA A 346 -2.83 -9.87 6.80
C ALA A 346 -3.60 -9.60 5.50
N SER A 347 -3.05 -8.77 4.61
CA SER A 347 -3.65 -8.48 3.31
C SER A 347 -3.66 -9.66 2.32
N ALA A 348 -2.80 -10.65 2.54
CA ALA A 348 -2.60 -11.82 1.68
C ALA A 348 -3.31 -13.08 2.20
N ARG A 349 -3.76 -13.07 3.46
CA ARG A 349 -4.39 -14.20 4.13
C ARG A 349 -5.89 -14.22 3.85
N ASP A 350 -6.44 -15.40 3.55
CA ASP A 350 -7.90 -15.59 3.52
C ASP A 350 -8.43 -15.57 4.97
N PRO A 351 -9.29 -14.60 5.36
CA PRO A 351 -9.81 -14.49 6.72
C PRO A 351 -10.71 -15.67 7.15
N ARG A 352 -11.18 -16.48 6.20
CA ARG A 352 -12.07 -17.63 6.46
C ARG A 352 -11.30 -18.92 6.74
N LEU A 353 -10.02 -18.98 6.41
CA LEU A 353 -9.19 -20.15 6.65
C LEU A 353 -8.81 -20.26 8.14
N PRO A 354 -8.75 -21.49 8.68
CA PRO A 354 -8.30 -21.72 10.04
C PRO A 354 -6.83 -21.31 10.21
N PRO A 355 -6.37 -21.13 11.47
CA PRO A 355 -4.97 -20.84 11.75
C PRO A 355 -4.00 -21.85 11.12
N ASP A 356 -2.87 -21.37 10.61
CA ASP A 356 -1.80 -22.19 10.03
C ASP A 356 -0.44 -21.95 10.71
N ALA A 357 0.59 -22.69 10.29
CA ALA A 357 1.94 -22.55 10.85
C ALA A 357 2.53 -21.15 10.64
N PHE A 358 2.13 -20.47 9.56
CA PHE A 358 2.57 -19.12 9.27
C PHE A 358 1.99 -18.10 10.27
N ASP A 359 0.76 -18.31 10.76
CA ASP A 359 0.24 -17.46 11.86
C ASP A 359 1.03 -17.58 13.15
N VAL A 360 1.53 -18.78 13.46
CA VAL A 360 2.37 -18.98 14.63
C VAL A 360 3.65 -18.16 14.47
N LEU A 361 4.26 -18.19 13.29
CA LEU A 361 5.42 -17.36 12.96
C LEU A 361 5.10 -15.85 13.08
N GLN A 362 3.92 -15.41 12.62
CA GLN A 362 3.48 -14.02 12.79
C GLN A 362 3.34 -13.63 14.26
N VAL A 363 2.77 -14.49 15.09
CA VAL A 363 2.68 -14.22 16.54
C VAL A 363 4.08 -14.15 17.16
N VAL A 364 4.99 -15.05 16.78
CA VAL A 364 6.39 -14.98 17.23
C VAL A 364 7.04 -13.67 16.82
N LEU A 365 6.85 -13.24 15.57
CA LEU A 365 7.36 -11.96 15.06
C LEU A 365 6.81 -10.78 15.89
N VAL A 366 5.49 -10.70 16.06
CA VAL A 366 4.82 -9.62 16.78
C VAL A 366 5.22 -9.58 18.25
N VAL A 367 5.29 -10.72 18.93
CA VAL A 367 5.71 -10.79 20.33
C VAL A 367 7.18 -10.40 20.47
N SER A 368 8.05 -10.85 19.57
CA SER A 368 9.46 -10.47 19.60
C SER A 368 9.65 -8.96 19.34
N ALA A 369 8.88 -8.39 18.42
CA ALA A 369 8.89 -6.96 18.17
C ALA A 369 8.36 -6.17 19.37
N LEU A 370 7.28 -6.63 20.01
CA LEU A 370 6.73 -6.00 21.23
C LEU A 370 7.76 -5.98 22.36
N LEU A 371 8.50 -7.06 22.55
CA LEU A 371 9.58 -7.12 23.55
C LEU A 371 10.73 -6.18 23.18
N ALA A 372 11.15 -6.15 21.92
CA ALA A 372 12.20 -5.25 21.46
C ALA A 372 11.80 -3.76 21.63
N ASP A 373 10.55 -3.43 21.32
CA ASP A 373 9.95 -2.10 21.50
C ASP A 373 9.91 -1.70 23.00
N ALA A 374 9.53 -2.63 23.89
CA ALA A 374 9.60 -2.38 25.33
C ALA A 374 11.03 -2.08 25.82
N VAL A 375 12.04 -2.77 25.28
CA VAL A 375 13.45 -2.47 25.56
C VAL A 375 13.82 -1.10 25.01
N ALA A 376 13.45 -0.77 23.78
CA ALA A 376 13.71 0.53 23.17
C ALA A 376 13.09 1.68 24.01
N LEU A 377 11.83 1.54 24.41
CA LEU A 377 11.15 2.49 25.31
C LEU A 377 11.89 2.66 26.64
N SER A 378 12.33 1.58 27.27
CA SER A 378 13.08 1.65 28.53
C SER A 378 14.36 2.48 28.37
N ALA A 379 15.03 2.33 27.24
CA ALA A 379 16.31 2.96 26.96
C ALA A 379 16.13 4.43 26.52
N ILE A 380 15.06 4.76 25.79
CA ILE A 380 14.65 6.16 25.54
C ILE A 380 14.30 6.86 26.87
N ALA A 381 13.55 6.20 27.75
CA ALA A 381 13.16 6.76 29.05
C ALA A 381 14.38 7.05 29.94
N ALA A 382 15.34 6.12 30.01
CA ALA A 382 16.61 6.34 30.70
C ALA A 382 17.36 7.55 30.15
N ARG A 383 17.47 7.67 28.82
CA ARG A 383 18.12 8.83 28.17
C ARG A 383 17.39 10.15 28.41
N ILE A 384 16.06 10.15 28.48
CA ILE A 384 15.29 11.36 28.82
C ILE A 384 15.55 11.75 30.28
N SER A 385 15.63 10.77 31.19
CA SER A 385 15.96 10.99 32.60
C SER A 385 17.36 11.59 32.77
N GLU A 386 18.35 11.08 32.02
CA GLU A 386 19.76 11.51 32.12
C GLU A 386 20.05 12.84 31.41
N PHE A 387 19.54 13.03 30.19
CA PHE A 387 19.93 14.15 29.33
C PHE A 387 18.75 15.10 29.00
N GLY A 388 17.61 14.98 29.70
CA GLY A 388 16.42 15.84 29.52
C GLY A 388 15.59 15.55 28.28
N PHE A 389 14.68 16.46 27.91
CA PHE A 389 13.87 16.32 26.69
C PHE A 389 14.58 16.89 25.46
N SER A 390 14.49 16.21 24.31
CA SER A 390 14.85 16.78 23.00
C SER A 390 13.83 16.39 21.93
N PRO A 391 13.74 17.13 20.80
CA PRO A 391 12.76 16.85 19.75
C PRO A 391 12.80 15.39 19.30
N ASN A 392 14.00 14.88 18.99
CA ASN A 392 14.18 13.52 18.49
C ASN A 392 13.77 12.46 19.53
N ARG A 393 14.09 12.68 20.81
CA ARG A 393 13.76 11.73 21.88
C ARG A 393 12.27 11.68 22.17
N VAL A 394 11.59 12.82 22.11
CA VAL A 394 10.12 12.88 22.28
C VAL A 394 9.41 12.32 21.05
N ALA A 395 9.94 12.55 19.85
CA ALA A 395 9.43 11.95 18.60
C ALA A 395 9.50 10.42 18.68
N ALA A 396 10.69 9.88 18.98
CA ALA A 396 10.91 8.45 19.11
C ALA A 396 10.08 7.85 20.25
N LEU A 397 9.99 8.51 21.41
CA LEU A 397 9.17 8.05 22.53
C LEU A 397 7.70 7.88 22.12
N GLY A 398 7.10 8.91 21.50
CA GLY A 398 5.70 8.83 21.10
C GLY A 398 5.45 7.85 19.96
N GLU A 399 6.38 7.72 19.01
CA GLU A 399 6.34 6.68 17.98
C GLU A 399 6.33 5.28 18.62
N ASN A 400 7.31 4.97 19.47
CA ASN A 400 7.40 3.67 20.15
C ASN A 400 6.16 3.40 21.03
N VAL A 401 5.61 4.39 21.73
CA VAL A 401 4.35 4.21 22.48
C VAL A 401 3.18 3.83 21.55
N ILE A 402 3.08 4.47 20.40
CA ILE A 402 2.04 4.18 19.41
C ILE A 402 2.23 2.77 18.82
N LEU A 403 3.47 2.39 18.51
CA LEU A 403 3.84 1.06 18.05
C LEU A 403 3.52 0.00 19.10
N LEU A 404 3.89 0.24 20.37
CA LEU A 404 3.64 -0.65 21.50
C LEU A 404 2.16 -0.95 21.66
N VAL A 405 1.30 0.07 21.64
CA VAL A 405 -0.16 -0.09 21.75
C VAL A 405 -0.69 -0.90 20.56
N ASN A 406 -0.22 -0.63 19.33
CA ASN A 406 -0.62 -1.40 18.16
C ASN A 406 -0.20 -2.87 18.27
N LEU A 407 1.07 -3.12 18.55
CA LEU A 407 1.67 -4.45 18.62
C LEU A 407 1.07 -5.26 19.77
N ALA A 408 0.88 -4.66 20.94
CA ALA A 408 0.30 -5.33 22.11
C ALA A 408 -1.13 -5.82 21.82
N TRP A 409 -1.98 -4.94 21.29
CA TRP A 409 -3.35 -5.34 20.96
C TRP A 409 -3.41 -6.32 19.78
N SER A 410 -2.51 -6.16 18.81
CA SER A 410 -2.38 -7.13 17.71
C SER A 410 -1.96 -8.51 18.21
N ALA A 411 -1.00 -8.59 19.13
CA ALA A 411 -0.60 -9.84 19.76
C ALA A 411 -1.79 -10.49 20.48
N VAL A 412 -2.60 -9.72 21.21
CA VAL A 412 -3.82 -10.21 21.87
C VAL A 412 -4.83 -10.75 20.85
N LEU A 413 -5.16 -9.99 19.81
CA LEU A 413 -6.13 -10.41 18.79
C LEU A 413 -5.64 -11.64 18.01
N TYR A 414 -4.37 -11.66 17.64
CA TYR A 414 -3.77 -12.75 16.87
C TYR A 414 -3.66 -14.03 17.71
N THR A 415 -3.24 -13.94 18.99
CA THR A 415 -3.23 -15.10 19.90
C THR A 415 -4.63 -15.62 20.19
N ARG A 416 -5.65 -14.75 20.28
CA ARG A 416 -7.05 -15.18 20.39
C ARG A 416 -7.53 -15.92 19.13
N PHE A 417 -7.14 -15.45 17.95
CA PHE A 417 -7.42 -16.13 16.68
C PHE A 417 -6.76 -17.52 16.65
N LEU A 418 -5.47 -17.64 17.00
CA LEU A 418 -4.77 -18.92 17.10
C LEU A 418 -5.44 -19.90 18.08
N ARG A 419 -6.01 -19.39 19.18
CA ARG A 419 -6.74 -20.19 20.18
C ARG A 419 -8.19 -20.51 19.79
N GLY A 420 -8.65 -20.10 18.60
CA GLY A 420 -10.04 -20.28 18.16
C GLY A 420 -11.07 -19.43 18.91
N ARG A 421 -10.64 -18.38 19.63
CA ARG A 421 -11.49 -17.51 20.48
C ARG A 421 -11.77 -16.14 19.87
N GLY A 422 -11.60 -16.00 18.56
CA GLY A 422 -11.78 -14.75 17.81
C GLY A 422 -11.64 -14.95 16.30
N SER A 423 -12.01 -13.94 15.53
CA SER A 423 -11.92 -13.93 14.06
C SER A 423 -10.73 -13.10 13.58
N PHE A 424 -10.14 -13.50 12.46
CA PHE A 424 -9.06 -12.75 11.80
C PHE A 424 -9.50 -11.33 11.38
N ALA A 425 -10.77 -11.17 10.99
CA ALA A 425 -11.36 -9.88 10.67
C ALA A 425 -11.27 -8.85 11.82
N SER A 426 -11.16 -9.29 13.07
CA SER A 426 -10.96 -8.38 14.21
C SER A 426 -9.56 -7.77 14.20
N LEU A 427 -8.54 -8.56 13.86
CA LEU A 427 -7.16 -8.08 13.68
C LEU A 427 -7.07 -7.12 12.49
N GLU A 428 -7.70 -7.48 11.37
CA GLU A 428 -7.75 -6.63 10.17
C GLU A 428 -8.38 -5.26 10.45
N ARG A 429 -9.52 -5.26 11.16
CA ARG A 429 -10.20 -4.03 11.57
C ARG A 429 -9.34 -3.19 12.50
N TRP A 430 -8.65 -3.80 13.46
CA TRP A 430 -7.75 -3.10 14.37
C TRP A 430 -6.63 -2.40 13.59
N GLN A 431 -5.89 -3.17 12.80
CA GLN A 431 -4.77 -2.68 12.00
C GLN A 431 -5.16 -1.54 11.06
N THR A 432 -6.23 -1.72 10.28
CA THR A 432 -6.71 -0.69 9.34
C THR A 432 -7.28 0.54 10.05
N SER A 433 -7.86 0.40 11.24
CA SER A 433 -8.37 1.52 12.04
C SER A 433 -7.30 2.27 12.80
N TYR A 434 -6.11 1.69 12.93
CA TYR A 434 -4.98 2.32 13.60
C TYR A 434 -4.17 3.24 12.67
N VAL A 435 -4.32 3.12 11.34
CA VAL A 435 -3.60 3.95 10.35
C VAL A 435 -3.70 5.47 10.62
N PRO A 436 -4.88 6.04 10.93
CA PRO A 436 -4.98 7.47 11.26
C PRO A 436 -4.15 7.89 12.48
N VAL A 437 -3.89 6.98 13.44
CA VAL A 437 -3.11 7.30 14.65
C VAL A 437 -1.67 7.68 14.28
N TYR A 438 -1.05 6.95 13.35
CA TYR A 438 0.30 7.29 12.86
C TYR A 438 0.33 8.65 12.18
N ALA A 439 -0.67 8.95 11.35
CA ALA A 439 -0.76 10.23 10.65
C ALA A 439 -1.02 11.40 11.61
N VAL A 440 -1.84 11.20 12.65
CA VAL A 440 -2.08 12.21 13.69
C VAL A 440 -0.80 12.49 14.48
N TRP A 441 -0.05 11.46 14.86
CA TRP A 441 1.26 11.65 15.51
C TRP A 441 2.23 12.41 14.62
N ALA A 442 2.34 12.02 13.35
CA ALA A 442 3.16 12.73 12.38
C ALA A 442 2.73 14.20 12.24
N ALA A 443 1.43 14.49 12.23
CA ALA A 443 0.93 15.86 12.22
C ALA A 443 1.28 16.63 13.50
N ILE A 444 1.23 16.00 14.68
CA ILE A 444 1.67 16.60 15.95
C ILE A 444 3.16 16.96 15.88
N VAL A 445 4.01 16.07 15.35
CA VAL A 445 5.44 16.35 15.18
C VAL A 445 5.66 17.54 14.24
N VAL A 446 4.94 17.64 13.13
CA VAL A 446 5.05 18.77 12.20
C VAL A 446 4.57 20.09 12.81
N ILE A 447 3.45 20.08 13.53
CA ILE A 447 2.76 21.29 13.97
C ILE A 447 3.25 21.76 15.34
N ALA A 448 3.36 20.87 16.32
CA ALA A 448 3.59 21.23 17.71
C ALA A 448 5.07 21.25 18.11
N PHE A 449 5.91 20.38 17.54
CA PHE A 449 7.30 20.29 17.97
C PHE A 449 8.12 21.55 17.65
N PRO A 450 7.99 22.19 16.46
CA PRO A 450 8.76 23.39 16.16
C PRO A 450 8.62 24.49 17.24
N PRO A 451 7.40 24.94 17.63
CA PRO A 451 7.29 25.94 18.70
C PRO A 451 7.71 25.40 20.08
N VAL A 452 7.38 24.15 20.42
CA VAL A 452 7.72 23.56 21.73
C VAL A 452 9.23 23.49 21.97
N PHE A 453 10.00 23.22 20.92
CA PHE A 453 11.46 23.12 20.99
C PHE A 453 12.18 24.35 20.41
N ARG A 454 11.47 25.49 20.30
CA ARG A 454 12.05 26.78 19.87
C ARG A 454 12.73 26.72 18.49
N TYR A 455 12.18 25.89 17.59
CA TYR A 455 12.58 25.77 16.19
C TYR A 455 14.01 25.22 15.97
N ILE A 456 14.54 24.49 16.96
CA ILE A 456 15.88 23.87 16.96
C ILE A 456 15.84 22.45 16.45
#